data_AF-A0A929E1S3-F1
#
_entry.id   AF-A0A929E1S3-F1
#
_cell.length_a   1.000
_cell.length_b   1.000
_cell.length_c   1.000
_cell.angle_alpha   90.00
_cell.angle_beta   90.00
_cell.angle_gamma   90.00
#
_symmetry.space_group_name_H-M   'P 1'
#
loop_
_entity.id
_entity.type
_entity.pdbx_description
1 polymer ?
#
loop_
_entity_poly.entity_id
_entity_poly.type
_entity_poly.pdbx_seq_one_letter_code
_entity_poly.pdbx_strand_id
1 'polypeptide(L)'
;GWHWWELWHHEGRRARHGAAMMGPDYTHWHGMYDVAHNFYFKFLPELMHLAEEAGMGEKYKKEVDALLAKPEHQWYKKGFDADVMKAIKAEQEDRYKQ
;
A
#
# COMPACT_ATOMS: atom_id res chain seq x y z
N GLY A 1 14.44 -7.88 -7.83
CA GLY A 1 15.47 -7.31 -6.94
C GLY A 1 15.03 -7.37 -5.50
N TRP A 2 15.56 -6.49 -4.66
CA TRP A 2 15.45 -6.58 -3.20
C TRP A 2 14.10 -6.10 -2.64
N HIS A 3 13.26 -5.43 -3.43
CA HIS A 3 12.02 -4.84 -2.93
C HIS A 3 11.04 -5.87 -2.38
N TRP A 4 10.89 -7.03 -3.03
CA TRP A 4 10.08 -8.12 -2.48
C TRP A 4 10.57 -8.57 -1.10
N TRP A 5 11.90 -8.66 -0.93
CA TRP A 5 12.50 -9.07 0.34
C TRP A 5 12.29 -8.02 1.44
N GLU A 6 12.50 -6.74 1.14
CA GLU A 6 12.27 -5.62 2.07
C GLU A 6 10.84 -5.57 2.60
N LEU A 7 9.84 -5.79 1.72
CA LEU A 7 8.42 -5.76 2.08
C LEU A 7 8.09 -6.70 3.25
N TRP A 8 8.52 -7.96 3.21
CA TRP A 8 8.18 -8.92 4.27
C TRP A 8 9.23 -8.99 5.37
N HIS A 9 10.52 -8.84 5.03
CA HIS A 9 11.64 -9.08 5.94
C HIS A 9 11.97 -7.87 6.81
N HIS A 10 11.93 -6.68 6.22
CA HIS A 10 12.32 -5.46 6.93
C HIS A 10 11.09 -4.72 7.41
N GLU A 11 10.24 -4.27 6.50
CA GLU A 11 9.08 -3.42 6.80
C GLU A 11 7.96 -4.21 7.48
N GLY A 12 7.57 -5.35 6.90
CA GLY A 12 6.57 -6.23 7.49
C GLY A 12 7.01 -6.83 8.83
N ARG A 13 8.30 -7.15 9.00
CA ARG A 13 8.83 -7.57 10.31
C ARG A 13 8.71 -6.44 11.33
N ARG A 14 9.08 -5.21 10.95
CA ARG A 14 9.02 -4.02 11.80
C ARG A 14 7.59 -3.75 12.27
N ALA A 15 6.63 -3.85 11.35
CA ALA A 15 5.21 -3.75 11.67
C ALA A 15 4.76 -4.80 12.71
N ARG A 16 5.09 -6.09 12.50
CA ARG A 16 4.72 -7.18 13.42
C ARG A 16 5.38 -7.07 14.80
N HIS A 17 6.66 -6.68 14.85
CA HIS A 17 7.35 -6.46 16.13
C HIS A 17 6.83 -5.22 16.85
N GLY A 18 6.55 -4.13 16.12
CA GLY A 18 5.89 -2.94 16.65
C GLY A 18 4.58 -3.30 17.33
N ALA A 19 3.74 -4.11 16.66
CA ALA A 19 2.47 -4.56 17.23
C ALA A 19 2.67 -5.39 18.50
N ALA A 20 3.62 -6.35 18.47
CA ALA A 20 3.91 -7.21 19.61
C ALA A 20 4.45 -6.46 20.84
N MET A 21 5.13 -5.33 20.62
CA MET A 21 5.76 -4.51 21.66
C MET A 21 4.94 -3.27 22.02
N MET A 22 3.67 -3.19 21.60
CA MET A 22 2.80 -2.03 21.83
C MET A 22 3.41 -0.70 21.33
N GLY A 23 4.15 -0.75 20.23
CA GLY A 23 4.74 0.41 19.54
C GLY A 23 3.87 0.84 18.36
N PRO A 24 2.88 1.73 18.54
CA PRO A 24 1.93 2.11 17.49
C PRO A 24 2.61 2.77 16.28
N ASP A 25 3.64 3.57 16.52
CA ASP A 25 4.40 4.25 15.46
C ASP A 25 5.19 3.28 14.57
N TYR A 26 5.85 2.30 15.19
CA TYR A 26 6.54 1.22 14.48
C TYR A 26 5.60 0.23 13.79
N THR A 27 4.39 0.06 14.34
CA THR A 27 3.35 -0.73 13.69
C THR A 27 2.87 -0.03 12.43
N HIS A 28 2.64 1.28 12.51
CA HIS A 28 1.98 2.05 11.48
C HIS A 28 2.98 2.75 10.55
N TRP A 29 3.53 3.89 10.96
CA TRP A 29 4.35 4.76 10.10
C TRP A 29 5.66 4.12 9.67
N HIS A 30 6.35 3.43 10.57
CA HIS A 30 7.58 2.72 10.23
C HIS A 30 7.33 1.25 9.88
N GLY A 31 6.08 0.82 9.72
CA GLY A 31 5.73 -0.57 9.43
C GLY A 31 4.85 -0.65 8.21
N MET A 32 3.55 -0.66 8.44
CA MET A 32 2.55 -0.86 7.39
C MET A 32 2.55 0.26 6.33
N TYR A 33 2.91 1.50 6.70
CA TYR A 33 3.05 2.58 5.73
C TYR A 33 4.19 2.30 4.73
N ASP A 34 5.37 1.90 5.21
CA ASP A 34 6.51 1.56 4.35
C ASP A 34 6.15 0.37 3.43
N VAL A 35 5.50 -0.67 3.99
CA VAL A 35 4.99 -1.81 3.21
C VAL A 35 4.09 -1.35 2.08
N ALA A 36 3.09 -0.51 2.38
CA ALA A 36 2.17 -0.01 1.37
C ALA A 36 2.93 0.82 0.32
N HIS A 37 3.73 1.79 0.75
CA HIS A 37 4.48 2.68 -0.14
C HIS A 37 5.38 1.89 -1.10
N ASN A 38 6.20 0.98 -0.58
CA ASN A 38 7.14 0.22 -1.39
C ASN A 38 6.46 -0.85 -2.25
N PHE A 39 5.29 -1.36 -1.83
CA PHE A 39 4.49 -2.25 -2.68
C PHE A 39 4.07 -1.56 -3.97
N TYR A 40 3.43 -0.38 -3.88
CA TYR A 40 2.93 0.32 -5.07
C TYR A 40 4.03 0.97 -5.91
N PHE A 41 5.00 1.63 -5.27
CA PHE A 41 5.92 2.51 -5.99
C PHE A 41 7.26 1.86 -6.33
N LYS A 42 7.60 0.70 -5.76
CA LYS A 42 8.86 0.00 -6.07
C LYS A 42 8.65 -1.42 -6.57
N PHE A 43 7.90 -2.24 -5.82
CA PHE A 43 7.72 -3.65 -6.15
C PHE A 43 6.89 -3.86 -7.43
N LEU A 44 5.72 -3.24 -7.57
CA LEU A 44 4.90 -3.42 -8.78
C LEU A 44 5.61 -2.97 -10.07
N PRO A 45 6.29 -1.80 -10.13
CA PRO A 45 7.08 -1.42 -11.30
C PRO A 45 8.23 -2.39 -11.60
N GLU A 46 8.96 -2.84 -10.57
CA GLU A 46 10.05 -3.81 -10.74
C GLU A 46 9.53 -5.17 -11.24
N LEU A 47 8.41 -5.65 -10.70
CA LEU A 47 7.75 -6.86 -11.16
C LEU A 47 7.41 -6.76 -12.64
N MET A 48 6.81 -5.64 -13.06
CA MET A 48 6.48 -5.43 -14.47
C MET A 48 7.72 -5.39 -15.36
N HIS A 49 8.77 -4.69 -14.94
CA HIS A 49 10.04 -4.64 -15.68
C HIS A 49 10.63 -6.04 -15.89
N LEU A 50 10.75 -6.83 -14.82
CA LEU A 50 11.28 -8.20 -14.88
C LEU A 50 10.37 -9.13 -15.69
N ALA A 51 9.05 -8.93 -15.63
CA ALA A 51 8.10 -9.68 -16.43
C ALA A 51 8.28 -9.41 -17.94
N GLU A 52 8.48 -8.16 -18.34
CA GLU A 52 8.75 -7.80 -19.73
C GLU A 52 10.07 -8.42 -20.23
N GLU A 53 11.15 -8.32 -19.44
CA GLU A 53 12.44 -8.95 -19.78
C GLU A 53 12.35 -10.47 -19.93
N ALA A 54 11.48 -11.11 -19.14
CA ALA A 54 11.23 -12.55 -19.21
C ALA A 54 10.20 -12.95 -20.29
N GLY A 55 9.68 -12.02 -21.09
CA GLY A 55 8.63 -12.29 -22.08
C GLY A 55 7.28 -12.69 -21.47
N MET A 56 7.04 -12.35 -20.20
CA MET A 56 5.81 -12.63 -19.44
C MET A 56 4.99 -11.37 -19.13
N GLY A 57 5.27 -10.25 -19.80
CA GLY A 57 4.63 -8.95 -19.57
C GLY A 57 3.10 -9.02 -19.56
N GLU A 58 2.49 -9.58 -20.60
CA GLU A 58 1.02 -9.70 -20.69
C GLU A 58 0.41 -10.52 -19.54
N LYS A 59 1.06 -11.62 -19.16
CA LYS A 59 0.60 -12.47 -18.06
C LYS A 59 0.57 -11.68 -16.76
N TYR A 60 1.69 -11.06 -16.38
CA TYR A 60 1.77 -10.33 -15.11
C TYR A 60 0.97 -9.04 -15.11
N LYS A 61 0.85 -8.36 -16.25
CA LYS A 61 -0.05 -7.21 -16.40
C LYS A 61 -1.48 -7.60 -16.05
N LYS A 62 -1.98 -8.71 -16.59
CA LYS A 62 -3.32 -9.23 -16.29
C LYS A 62 -3.50 -9.53 -14.80
N GLU A 63 -2.53 -10.17 -14.16
CA GLU A 63 -2.57 -10.49 -12.73
C GLU A 63 -2.54 -9.23 -11.85
N VAL A 64 -1.68 -8.26 -12.18
CA VAL A 64 -1.59 -6.98 -11.47
C VAL A 64 -2.86 -6.17 -11.65
N ASP A 65 -3.43 -6.11 -12.85
CA ASP A 65 -4.69 -5.41 -13.11
C ASP A 65 -5.84 -6.03 -12.33
N ALA A 66 -5.93 -7.36 -12.28
CA ALA A 66 -6.91 -8.09 -11.49
C ALA A 66 -6.73 -7.86 -9.98
N LEU A 67 -5.49 -7.83 -9.50
CA LEU A 67 -5.18 -7.50 -8.11
C LEU A 67 -5.63 -6.08 -7.77
N LEU A 68 -5.20 -5.09 -8.55
CA LEU A 68 -5.51 -3.68 -8.30
C LEU A 68 -6.99 -3.32 -8.59
N ALA A 69 -7.77 -4.21 -9.19
CA ALA A 69 -9.21 -4.05 -9.34
C ALA A 69 -9.99 -4.31 -8.04
N LYS A 70 -9.40 -5.03 -7.07
CA LYS A 70 -10.09 -5.37 -5.82
C LYS A 70 -10.40 -4.12 -4.97
N PRO A 71 -11.46 -4.14 -4.13
CA PRO A 71 -11.86 -3.00 -3.31
C PRO A 71 -10.74 -2.42 -2.43
N GLU A 72 -9.84 -3.26 -1.94
CA GLU A 72 -8.73 -2.90 -1.04
C GLU A 72 -7.69 -1.98 -1.70
N HIS A 73 -7.68 -1.90 -3.03
CA HIS A 73 -6.76 -1.07 -3.81
C HIS A 73 -7.43 0.20 -4.38
N GLN A 74 -8.72 0.44 -4.09
CA GLN A 74 -9.45 1.59 -4.66
C GLN A 74 -8.84 2.93 -4.23
N TRP A 75 -8.30 3.02 -3.02
CA TRP A 75 -7.63 4.23 -2.54
C TRP A 75 -6.42 4.62 -3.40
N TYR A 76 -5.74 3.64 -4.02
CA TYR A 76 -4.62 3.87 -4.93
C TYR A 76 -5.09 4.29 -6.32
N LYS A 77 -6.17 3.70 -6.85
CA LYS A 77 -6.68 3.99 -8.21
C LYS A 77 -7.52 5.26 -8.30
N LYS A 78 -8.42 5.48 -7.34
CA LYS A 78 -9.43 6.55 -7.38
C LYS A 78 -9.16 7.67 -6.39
N GLY A 79 -8.25 7.45 -5.43
CA GLY A 79 -8.16 8.32 -4.26
C GLY A 79 -9.48 8.33 -3.50
N PHE A 80 -9.73 9.40 -2.75
CA PHE A 80 -11.03 9.66 -2.17
C PHE A 80 -11.86 10.49 -3.15
N ASP A 81 -13.08 10.03 -3.47
CA ASP A 81 -14.01 10.80 -4.28
C ASP A 81 -14.51 12.05 -3.52
N ALA A 82 -15.20 12.95 -4.24
CA ALA A 82 -15.68 14.20 -3.68
C ALA A 82 -16.65 14.01 -2.50
N ASP A 83 -17.43 12.92 -2.50
CA ASP A 83 -18.41 12.62 -1.45
C ASP A 83 -17.71 12.10 -0.19
N VAL A 84 -16.71 11.24 -0.34
CA VAL A 84 -15.85 10.78 0.75
C VAL A 84 -15.06 11.95 1.34
N MET A 85 -14.50 12.83 0.50
CA MET A 85 -13.82 14.03 0.98
C MET A 85 -14.77 14.98 1.73
N LYS A 86 -16.03 15.10 1.30
CA LYS A 86 -17.05 15.87 1.99
C LYS A 86 -17.42 15.24 3.35
N ALA A 87 -17.55 13.91 3.40
CA ALA A 87 -17.80 13.18 4.64
C ALA A 87 -16.63 13.32 5.63
N ILE A 88 -15.38 13.23 5.16
CA ILE A 88 -14.17 13.45 5.97
C ILE A 88 -14.17 14.88 6.52
N LYS A 89 -14.47 15.90 5.71
CA LYS A 89 -14.54 17.29 6.19
C LYS A 89 -15.64 17.49 7.24
N ALA A 90 -16.83 16.93 7.02
CA ALA A 90 -17.92 17.00 7.99
C ALA A 90 -17.57 16.31 9.32
N GLU A 91 -16.91 15.15 9.26
CA GLU A 91 -16.41 14.44 10.46
C GLU A 91 -15.31 15.24 11.17
N GLN A 92 -14.36 15.84 10.43
CA GLN A 92 -13.34 16.71 11.00
C GLN A 92 -13.96 17.96 11.65
N GLU A 93 -14.91 18.61 10.99
CA GLU A 93 -15.64 19.76 11.52
C GLU A 93 -16.40 19.40 12.81
N ASP A 94 -16.98 18.19 12.90
CA ASP A 94 -17.66 17.73 14.12
C ASP A 94 -16.69 17.35 15.24
N ARG A 95 -15.59 16.65 14.89
CA ARG A 95 -14.57 16.17 15.83
C ARG A 95 -13.72 17.31 16.43
N TYR A 96 -13.50 18.39 15.68
CA TYR A 96 -12.68 19.53 16.08
C TYR A 96 -13.50 20.79 16.38
N LYS A 97 -14.79 20.66 16.75
CA LYS A 97 -15.54 21.75 17.40
C LYS A 97 -14.92 22.07 18.76
N GLN A 98 -13.83 22.84 18.74
CA GLN A 98 -13.40 23.71 19.83
C GLN A 98 -13.96 25.11 19.57
#